data_AF-A0A0C9U7V0-F1
#
_entry.id   AF-A0A0C9U7V0-F1
#
_cell.length_a   1.000
_cell.length_b   1.000
_cell.length_c   1.000
_cell.angle_alpha   90.00
_cell.angle_beta   90.00
_cell.angle_gamma   90.00
#
_symmetry.space_group_name_H-M   'P 1'
#
loop_
_entity.id
_entity.type
_entity.pdbx_description
1 polymer ?
#
loop_
_entity_poly.entity_id
_entity_poly.type
_entity_poly.pdbx_seq_one_letter_code
_entity_poly.pdbx_strand_id
1 'polypeptide(L)'
;MHVGHHYTHPLEHAHPILVISMLGALLLNILGGLHRHYSNFVLRVYQMLLRLTFGSFPTKSGTELQAMLLQCHPIDIWTAAKMFNLEGDITIYAACPQCSFIYTSLYPERCNHNPFP
;
A
#
# COMPACT_ATOMS: atom_id res chain seq x y z
N MET A 1 25.78 19.85 4.11
CA MET A 1 24.49 20.42 3.68
C MET A 1 23.45 19.32 3.75
N HIS A 2 22.62 19.31 4.80
CA HIS A 2 21.50 18.37 4.89
C HIS A 2 20.38 18.86 3.97
N VAL A 3 20.18 18.16 2.86
CA VAL A 3 19.01 18.34 2.00
C VAL A 3 17.83 17.81 2.79
N GLY A 4 17.00 18.70 3.33
CA GLY A 4 15.76 18.33 4.01
C GLY A 4 14.91 17.49 3.07
N HIS A 5 14.81 16.19 3.35
CA HIS A 5 13.89 15.32 2.64
C HIS A 5 12.49 15.69 3.13
N HIS A 6 11.80 16.53 2.36
CA HIS A 6 10.37 16.71 2.55
C HIS A 6 9.72 15.35 2.31
N TYR A 7 9.21 14.73 3.37
CA TYR A 7 8.42 13.52 3.27
C TYR A 7 7.08 13.87 2.62
N THR A 8 7.04 13.87 1.29
CA THR A 8 5.81 14.01 0.53
C THR A 8 4.99 12.73 0.73
N HIS A 9 3.88 12.83 1.46
CA HIS A 9 3.03 11.67 1.73
C HIS A 9 2.07 11.46 0.55
N PRO A 10 1.87 10.22 0.05
CA PRO A 10 0.97 9.96 -1.09
C PRO A 10 -0.47 10.48 -0.88
N LEU A 11 -0.89 10.61 0.37
CA LEU A 11 -2.22 11.09 0.76
C LEU A 11 -2.32 12.59 1.04
N GLU A 12 -1.23 13.35 0.95
CA GLU A 12 -1.21 14.79 1.30
C GLU A 12 -2.21 15.62 0.49
N HIS A 13 -2.50 15.19 -0.75
CA HIS A 13 -3.49 15.80 -1.64
C HIS A 13 -4.63 14.84 -2.01
N ALA A 14 -4.75 13.71 -1.33
CA ALA A 14 -5.80 12.74 -1.61
C ALA A 14 -7.15 13.28 -1.11
N HIS A 15 -8.21 13.00 -1.88
CA HIS A 15 -9.55 13.38 -1.47
C HIS A 15 -9.96 12.63 -0.18
N PRO A 16 -10.54 13.32 0.82
CA PRO A 16 -10.85 12.71 2.13
C PRO A 16 -11.67 11.42 2.07
N ILE A 17 -12.61 11.34 1.12
CA ILE A 17 -13.43 10.14 0.90
C ILE A 17 -12.56 8.91 0.58
N LEU A 18 -11.51 9.07 -0.23
CA LEU A 18 -10.60 7.98 -0.57
C LEU A 18 -9.79 7.57 0.66
N VAL A 19 -9.31 8.55 1.43
CA VAL A 19 -8.55 8.28 2.66
C VAL A 19 -9.39 7.49 3.66
N ILE A 20 -10.64 7.90 3.90
CA ILE A 20 -11.53 7.25 4.86
C ILE A 20 -11.90 5.84 4.40
N SER A 21 -12.23 5.64 3.12
CA SER A 21 -12.61 4.31 2.62
C SER A 21 -11.44 3.32 2.67
N MET A 22 -10.23 3.78 2.32
CA MET A 22 -9.02 2.99 2.44
C MET A 22 -8.66 2.67 3.89
N LEU A 23 -8.70 3.67 4.77
CA LEU A 23 -8.40 3.51 6.19
C LEU A 23 -9.38 2.51 6.83
N GLY A 24 -10.68 2.60 6.53
CA GLY A 24 -11.67 1.66 7.03
C GLY A 24 -11.36 0.21 6.64
N ALA A 25 -11.02 -0.03 5.38
CA ALA A 25 -10.63 -1.35 4.91
C ALA A 25 -9.31 -1.84 5.54
N LEU A 26 -8.34 -0.94 5.75
CA LEU A 26 -7.06 -1.24 6.40
C LEU A 26 -7.22 -1.58 7.88
N LEU A 27 -8.03 -0.84 8.62
CA LEU A 27 -8.32 -1.13 10.03
C LEU A 27 -8.99 -2.50 10.16
N LEU A 28 -9.93 -2.80 9.27
CA LEU A 28 -10.56 -4.12 9.21
C LEU A 28 -9.55 -5.23 8.91
N ASN A 29 -8.61 -4.98 7.99
CA ASN A 29 -7.57 -5.95 7.66
C ASN A 29 -6.57 -6.18 8.81
N ILE A 30 -6.10 -5.10 9.44
CA ILE A 30 -5.02 -5.12 10.43
C ILE A 30 -5.55 -5.48 11.82
N LEU A 31 -6.59 -4.78 12.29
CA LEU A 31 -7.15 -4.97 13.63
C LEU A 31 -8.19 -6.08 13.67
N GLY A 32 -8.98 -6.22 12.60
CA GLY A 32 -9.99 -7.28 12.50
C GLY A 32 -9.42 -8.64 12.11
N GLY A 33 -8.13 -8.73 11.75
CA GLY A 33 -7.51 -9.95 11.25
C GLY A 33 -8.16 -10.48 9.97
N LEU A 34 -8.91 -9.63 9.25
CA LEU A 34 -9.65 -10.05 8.07
C LEU A 34 -8.69 -10.50 6.98
N HIS A 35 -8.94 -11.69 6.45
CA HIS A 35 -8.17 -12.22 5.34
C HIS A 35 -8.25 -11.25 4.15
N ARG A 36 -7.17 -11.18 3.36
CA ARG A 36 -7.03 -10.25 2.22
C ARG A 36 -8.27 -10.18 1.33
N HIS A 37 -8.89 -11.33 1.06
CA HIS A 37 -10.10 -11.42 0.23
C HIS A 37 -11.29 -10.65 0.80
N TYR A 38 -11.48 -10.65 2.13
CA TYR A 38 -12.58 -9.91 2.77
C TYR A 38 -12.30 -8.41 2.80
N SER A 39 -11.05 -8.00 3.03
CA SER A 39 -10.67 -6.58 2.96
C SER A 39 -10.85 -6.02 1.55
N ASN A 40 -10.48 -6.80 0.52
CA ASN A 40 -10.73 -6.47 -0.89
C ASN A 40 -12.23 -6.38 -1.19
N PHE A 41 -13.04 -7.27 -0.59
CA PHE A 41 -14.50 -7.19 -0.69
C PHE A 41 -15.04 -5.88 -0.11
N VAL A 42 -14.58 -5.47 1.08
CA VAL A 42 -14.97 -4.20 1.71
C VAL A 42 -14.61 -3.00 0.82
N LEU A 43 -13.40 -2.96 0.25
CA LEU A 43 -13.01 -1.91 -0.69
C LEU A 43 -13.95 -1.84 -1.91
N ARG A 44 -14.36 -3.00 -2.45
CA ARG A 44 -15.32 -3.05 -3.57
C ARG A 44 -16.72 -2.57 -3.16
N VAL A 45 -17.15 -2.88 -1.94
CA VAL A 45 -18.41 -2.36 -1.38
C VAL A 45 -18.34 -0.83 -1.26
N TYR A 46 -17.25 -0.27 -0.73
CA TYR A 46 -17.09 1.18 -0.69
C TYR A 46 -17.10 1.81 -2.08
N GLN A 47 -16.40 1.22 -3.05
CA GLN A 47 -16.44 1.69 -4.44
C GLN A 47 -17.86 1.65 -5.02
N MET A 48 -18.64 0.60 -4.73
CA MET A 48 -20.03 0.49 -5.17
C MET A 48 -20.92 1.55 -4.53
N LEU A 49 -20.76 1.82 -3.23
CA LEU A 49 -21.48 2.90 -2.54
C LEU A 49 -21.17 4.26 -3.16
N LEU A 50 -19.91 4.52 -3.53
CA LEU A 50 -19.53 5.73 -4.26
C LEU A 50 -20.22 5.83 -5.62
N ARG A 51 -20.28 4.73 -6.39
CA ARG A 51 -21.01 4.70 -7.68
C ARG A 51 -22.48 5.05 -7.50
N LEU A 52 -23.14 4.46 -6.50
CA LEU A 52 -24.57 4.65 -6.25
C LEU A 52 -24.88 6.07 -5.80
N THR A 53 -24.08 6.59 -4.87
CA THR A 53 -24.24 7.96 -4.38
C THR A 53 -24.00 8.98 -5.49
N PHE A 54 -22.95 8.83 -6.30
CA PHE A 54 -22.69 9.72 -7.42
C PHE A 54 -23.75 9.65 -8.53
N GLY A 55 -24.29 8.45 -8.81
CA GLY A 55 -25.39 8.28 -9.77
C GLY A 55 -26.74 8.85 -9.30
N SER A 56 -26.93 8.97 -7.97
CA SER A 56 -28.20 9.43 -7.37
C SER A 56 -28.32 10.95 -7.29
N PHE A 57 -27.21 11.70 -7.40
CA PHE A 57 -27.19 13.17 -7.32
C PHE A 57 -26.70 13.79 -8.64
N PRO A 58 -27.59 14.23 -9.54
CA PRO A 58 -27.20 14.86 -10.80
C PRO A 58 -26.62 16.26 -10.52
N THR A 59 -25.31 16.34 -10.35
CA THR A 59 -24.58 17.61 -10.18
C THR A 59 -23.78 17.91 -11.44
N LYS A 60 -24.10 19.02 -12.12
CA LYS A 60 -23.52 19.41 -13.43
C LYS A 60 -22.01 19.70 -13.40
N SER A 61 -21.41 19.93 -12.23
CA SER A 61 -19.96 20.14 -12.06
C SER A 61 -19.24 18.98 -11.35
N GLY A 62 -19.99 17.98 -10.86
CA GLY A 62 -19.45 16.90 -10.04
C GLY A 62 -18.95 15.69 -10.84
N THR A 63 -19.30 15.58 -12.13
CA THR A 63 -19.13 14.35 -12.89
C THR A 63 -17.66 13.96 -13.10
N GLU A 64 -16.77 14.92 -13.36
CA GLU A 64 -15.34 14.65 -13.55
C GLU A 64 -14.64 14.28 -12.24
N LEU A 65 -14.89 15.02 -11.16
CA LEU A 65 -14.35 14.71 -9.84
C LEU A 65 -14.86 13.34 -9.37
N GLN A 66 -16.15 13.06 -9.52
CA GLN A 66 -16.73 11.76 -9.16
C GLN A 66 -16.13 10.60 -9.95
N ALA A 67 -15.93 10.78 -11.26
CA ALA A 67 -15.26 9.79 -12.10
C ALA A 67 -13.81 9.59 -11.66
N MET A 68 -13.08 10.67 -11.35
CA MET A 68 -11.71 10.61 -10.83
C MET A 68 -11.65 9.86 -9.49
N LEU A 69 -12.54 10.17 -8.54
CA LEU A 69 -12.61 9.47 -7.25
C LEU A 69 -12.89 7.97 -7.43
N LEU A 70 -13.77 7.61 -8.37
CA LEU A 70 -14.07 6.21 -8.69
C LEU A 70 -12.89 5.45 -9.30
N GLN A 71 -12.09 6.13 -10.12
CA GLN A 71 -10.89 5.57 -10.74
C GLN A 71 -9.73 5.45 -9.73
N CYS A 72 -9.56 6.45 -8.87
CA CYS A 72 -8.51 6.47 -7.85
C CYS A 72 -8.79 5.57 -6.65
N HIS A 73 -10.03 5.13 -6.45
CA HIS A 73 -10.38 4.22 -5.35
C HIS A 73 -9.72 2.84 -5.55
N PRO A 74 -8.87 2.38 -4.62
CA PRO A 74 -8.23 1.08 -4.76
C PRO A 74 -9.23 -0.06 -4.60
N ILE A 75 -8.97 -1.14 -5.32
CA ILE A 75 -9.76 -2.39 -5.28
C ILE A 75 -9.05 -3.51 -4.52
N ASP A 76 -7.77 -3.30 -4.18
CA ASP A 76 -6.93 -4.23 -3.45
C ASP A 76 -6.34 -3.55 -2.22
N ILE A 77 -6.35 -4.29 -1.11
CA ILE A 77 -5.86 -3.84 0.19
C ILE A 77 -4.36 -3.54 0.17
N TRP A 78 -3.60 -4.17 -0.72
CA TRP A 78 -2.18 -3.89 -0.90
C TRP A 78 -1.94 -2.50 -1.46
N THR A 79 -2.72 -2.09 -2.46
CA THR A 79 -2.68 -0.73 -3.01
C THR A 79 -3.06 0.30 -1.96
N ALA A 80 -4.08 0.00 -1.15
CA ALA A 80 -4.44 0.86 -0.02
C ALA A 80 -3.29 0.94 1.00
N ALA A 81 -2.70 -0.18 1.42
CA ALA A 81 -1.58 -0.20 2.37
C ALA A 81 -0.37 0.60 1.86
N LYS A 82 -0.05 0.47 0.57
CA LYS A 82 1.02 1.22 -0.08
C LYS A 82 0.77 2.72 -0.07
N MET A 83 -0.46 3.18 -0.29
CA MET A 83 -0.80 4.60 -0.20
C MET A 83 -0.60 5.19 1.21
N PHE A 84 -0.66 4.36 2.25
CA PHE A 84 -0.36 4.73 3.64
C PHE A 84 1.11 4.48 4.03
N ASN A 85 1.97 4.07 3.09
CA ASN A 85 3.35 3.63 3.37
C ASN A 85 3.42 2.57 4.48
N LEU A 86 2.41 1.69 4.56
CA LEU A 86 2.36 0.57 5.51
C LEU A 86 3.02 -0.69 4.96
N GLU A 87 3.45 -0.66 3.69
CA GLU A 87 4.23 -1.73 3.12
C GLU A 87 5.65 -1.67 3.68
N GLY A 88 6.07 -2.74 4.37
CA GLY A 88 7.42 -2.82 4.89
C GLY A 88 8.42 -3.01 3.75
N ASP A 89 9.51 -2.23 3.76
CA ASP A 89 10.65 -2.48 2.88
C ASP A 89 11.33 -3.79 3.30
N ILE A 90 11.07 -4.86 2.55
CA ILE A 90 11.69 -6.16 2.79
C ILE A 90 13.09 -6.13 2.17
N THR A 91 14.11 -6.03 3.03
CA THR A 91 15.50 -6.27 2.60
C THR A 91 15.81 -7.75 2.77
N ILE A 92 16.03 -8.45 1.66
CA ILE A 92 16.39 -9.87 1.69
C ILE A 92 17.91 -9.98 1.78
N TYR A 93 18.37 -10.73 2.78
CA TYR A 93 19.79 -11.04 2.97
C TYR A 93 20.05 -12.52 2.70
N ALA A 94 21.25 -12.86 2.24
CA ALA A 94 21.71 -14.24 2.12
C ALA A 94 22.65 -14.57 3.29
N ALA A 95 22.48 -15.72 3.95
CA ALA A 95 23.40 -16.19 4.99
C ALA A 95 24.27 -17.33 4.43
N CYS A 96 25.59 -17.25 4.64
CA CYS A 96 26.47 -18.37 4.32
C CYS A 96 26.32 -19.48 5.38
N PRO A 97 26.03 -20.74 4.99
CA PRO A 97 25.87 -21.82 5.94
C PRO A 97 27.19 -22.24 6.62
N GLN A 98 28.35 -21.91 6.04
CA GLN A 98 29.66 -22.35 6.52
C GLN A 98 30.27 -21.39 7.56
N CYS A 99 30.09 -20.08 7.39
CA CYS A 99 30.68 -19.06 8.29
C CYS A 99 29.63 -18.17 8.97
N SER A 100 28.34 -18.41 8.71
CA SER A 100 27.20 -17.63 9.23
C SER A 100 27.22 -16.13 8.89
N PHE A 101 28.05 -15.71 7.93
CA PHE A 101 28.09 -14.33 7.47
C PHE A 101 26.86 -13.97 6.65
N ILE A 102 26.33 -12.75 6.86
CA ILE A 102 25.12 -12.23 6.21
C ILE A 102 25.53 -11.26 5.10
N TYR A 103 25.15 -11.58 3.87
CA TYR A 103 25.39 -10.79 2.67
C TYR A 103 24.14 -10.00 2.30
N THR A 104 24.35 -8.76 1.87
CA THR A 104 23.30 -7.89 1.30
C THR A 104 22.83 -8.34 -0.08
N SER A 105 23.64 -9.13 -0.81
CA SER A 105 23.24 -9.72 -2.09
C SER A 105 22.47 -11.01 -1.88
N LEU A 106 21.39 -11.20 -2.66
CA LEU A 106 20.61 -12.43 -2.75
C LEU A 106 21.42 -13.62 -3.30
N TYR A 107 22.40 -13.33 -4.16
CA TYR A 107 23.22 -14.34 -4.84
C TYR A 107 24.69 -13.95 -4.73
N PRO A 108 25.33 -14.14 -3.56
CA PRO A 108 26.77 -13.97 -3.46
C PRO A 108 27.44 -15.08 -4.29
N GLU A 109 28.28 -14.71 -5.27
CA GLU A 109 28.93 -15.69 -6.15
C GLU A 109 29.83 -16.66 -5.37
N ARG A 110 30.49 -16.18 -4.30
CA ARG A 110 31.33 -16.98 -3.39
C ARG A 110 31.34 -16.38 -1.99
N CYS A 111 31.58 -17.24 -0.99
CA CYS A 111 31.86 -16.81 0.37
C CYS A 111 33.29 -16.26 0.46
N ASN A 112 33.43 -14.95 0.58
CA ASN A 112 34.75 -14.30 0.73
C ASN A 112 35.14 -14.13 2.21
N HIS A 113 34.26 -14.54 3.12
CA HIS A 113 34.40 -14.34 4.56
C HIS A 113 34.92 -15.58 5.29
N ASN A 114 35.20 -16.66 4.55
CA ASN A 114 35.73 -17.90 5.11
C ASN A 114 37.27 -17.89 5.06
N PRO A 115 37.97 -17.78 6.20
CA PRO A 115 39.44 -17.77 6.24
C PRO A 115 40.06 -19.17 6.09
N PHE A 116 39.24 -20.23 6.03
CA PHE A 116 39.72 -21.61 5.89
C PHE A 116 39.19 -22.24 4.59
N PRO A 117 40.08 -22.82 3.74
CA PRO A 117 39.70 -23.50 2.51
C PRO A 117 38.89 -24.79 2.77
#